data_AF-A0A7S1RZ30-F1
#
_entry.id   AF-A0A7S1RZ30-F1
#
_cell.length_a   1.000
_cell.length_b   1.000
_cell.length_c   1.000
_cell.angle_alpha   90.00
_cell.angle_beta   90.00
_cell.angle_gamma   90.00
#
_symmetry.space_group_name_H-M   'P 1'
#
loop_
_entity.id
_entity.type
_entity.pdbx_description
1 polymer ?
#
loop_
_entity_poly.entity_id
_entity_poly.type
_entity_poly.pdbx_seq_one_letter_code
_entity_poly.pdbx_strand_id
1 'polypeptide(L)'
;MSPWHSPDGSLAQAPPLPGPRSAWPLPRLCAVSMVRGIRAEALESLVLLHHSQGFERVLLYFDAPDDPGEAEAIAAVERFERPAPTGPDGLLCTARAVRCTESWWREARRSSRYYRRQGEPLDLYRDTVRLDSE
;
A
#
# COMPACT_ATOMS: atom_id res chain seq x y z
N MET A 1 -5.27 -5.97 19.73
CA MET A 1 -6.18 -6.33 18.63
C MET A 1 -6.44 -5.07 17.81
N SER A 2 -6.43 -5.17 16.49
CA SER A 2 -6.76 -4.04 15.63
C SER A 2 -8.22 -3.63 15.86
N PRO A 3 -8.56 -2.32 15.87
CA PRO A 3 -9.95 -1.87 16.02
C PRO A 3 -10.87 -2.31 14.87
N TRP A 4 -10.29 -2.87 13.80
CA TRP A 4 -10.98 -3.26 12.57
C TRP A 4 -11.34 -4.74 12.47
N HIS A 5 -10.81 -5.57 13.36
CA HIS A 5 -11.05 -7.01 13.39
C HIS A 5 -11.80 -7.35 14.66
N SER A 6 -12.97 -7.97 14.50
CA SER A 6 -13.70 -8.57 15.61
C SER A 6 -12.93 -9.77 16.19
N PRO A 7 -13.29 -10.23 17.40
CA PRO A 7 -12.63 -11.38 18.03
C PRO A 7 -12.67 -12.68 17.23
N ASP A 8 -13.61 -12.82 16.30
CA ASP A 8 -13.76 -13.96 15.39
C ASP A 8 -13.04 -13.78 14.03
N GLY A 9 -12.30 -12.68 13.86
CA GLY A 9 -11.54 -12.40 12.64
C GLY A 9 -12.37 -11.83 11.49
N SER A 10 -13.66 -11.56 11.70
CA SER A 10 -14.46 -10.86 10.69
C SER A 10 -14.09 -9.37 10.62
N LEU A 11 -14.15 -8.82 9.39
CA LEU A 11 -13.90 -7.40 9.15
C LEU A 11 -15.10 -6.60 9.67
N ALA A 12 -14.86 -5.73 10.65
CA ALA A 12 -15.87 -4.83 11.15
C ALA A 12 -16.25 -3.82 10.05
N GLN A 13 -17.52 -3.42 10.03
CA GLN A 13 -18.00 -2.39 9.11
C GLN A 13 -17.22 -1.09 9.34
N ALA A 14 -16.65 -0.51 8.28
CA ALA A 14 -15.93 0.76 8.37
C ALA A 14 -16.85 1.86 8.94
N PRO A 15 -16.33 2.82 9.73
CA PRO A 15 -17.14 3.86 10.32
C PRO A 15 -17.59 4.80 9.21
N PRO A 16 -18.74 5.45 9.36
CA PRO A 16 -19.13 6.51 8.42
C PRO A 16 -18.04 7.58 8.43
N LEU A 17 -17.53 7.91 7.24
CA LEU A 17 -16.62 9.04 7.09
C LEU A 17 -17.36 10.32 7.48
N PRO A 18 -16.69 11.31 8.08
CA PRO A 18 -17.29 12.62 8.28
C PRO A 18 -17.79 13.13 6.93
N GLY A 19 -19.09 13.41 6.84
CA GLY A 19 -19.75 13.81 5.61
C GLY A 19 -19.06 14.99 4.92
N PRO A 20 -19.33 15.21 3.62
CA PRO A 20 -18.55 16.08 2.75
C PRO A 20 -18.47 17.51 3.31
N ARG A 21 -17.39 17.81 4.03
CA ARG A 21 -17.05 19.17 4.45
C ARG A 21 -16.53 19.92 3.22
N SER A 22 -17.46 20.59 2.56
CA SER A 22 -17.30 21.72 1.64
C SER A 22 -16.24 21.64 0.52
N ALA A 23 -16.75 21.48 -0.71
CA ALA A 23 -16.47 22.36 -1.86
C ALA A 23 -15.05 22.56 -2.41
N TRP A 24 -14.04 21.77 -2.01
CA TRP A 24 -12.70 21.85 -2.61
C TRP A 24 -12.27 20.46 -3.09
N PRO A 25 -11.80 20.30 -4.34
CA PRO A 25 -11.23 19.04 -4.79
C PRO A 25 -9.86 18.92 -4.14
N LEU A 26 -9.82 18.53 -2.85
CA LEU A 26 -8.58 18.14 -2.21
C LEU A 26 -7.94 17.04 -3.08
N PRO A 27 -6.63 17.10 -3.36
CA PRO A 27 -5.96 16.06 -4.11
C PRO A 27 -6.23 14.73 -3.40
N ARG A 28 -6.72 13.76 -4.17
CA ARG A 28 -7.13 12.46 -3.64
C ARG A 28 -5.88 11.78 -3.07
N LEU A 29 -5.83 11.56 -1.76
CA LEU A 29 -4.63 11.13 -1.07
C LEU A 29 -4.31 9.67 -1.43
N CYS A 30 -3.02 9.40 -1.66
CA CYS A 30 -2.48 8.08 -1.96
C CYS A 30 -1.40 7.72 -0.93
N ALA A 31 -1.54 6.58 -0.28
CA ALA A 31 -0.52 6.02 0.59
C ALA A 31 0.31 5.01 -0.20
N VAL A 32 1.64 5.09 -0.05
CA VAL A 32 2.57 4.18 -0.70
C VAL A 32 3.54 3.66 0.33
N SER A 33 3.68 2.33 0.42
CA SER A 33 4.63 1.71 1.35
C SER A 33 5.22 0.43 0.78
N MET A 34 6.48 0.15 1.15
CA MET A 34 7.11 -1.15 0.92
C MET A 34 6.88 -2.01 2.15
N VAL A 35 6.45 -3.24 1.94
CA VAL A 35 6.05 -4.18 3.00
C VAL A 35 6.85 -5.47 2.87
N ARG A 36 7.25 -6.04 4.00
CA ARG A 36 7.96 -7.31 4.09
C ARG A 36 7.63 -8.02 5.40
N GLY A 37 7.31 -9.31 5.34
CA GLY A 37 7.06 -10.12 6.55
C GLY A 37 5.91 -9.61 7.43
N ILE A 38 4.92 -8.92 6.85
CA ILE A 38 3.76 -8.40 7.57
C ILE A 38 2.59 -9.38 7.43
N ARG A 39 1.92 -9.66 8.55
CA ARG A 39 0.73 -10.51 8.57
C ARG A 39 -0.46 -9.88 7.83
N ALA A 40 -1.28 -10.72 7.22
CA ALA A 40 -2.46 -10.32 6.45
C ALA A 40 -3.38 -9.34 7.21
N GLU A 41 -3.74 -9.63 8.46
CA GLU A 41 -4.69 -8.83 9.25
C GLU A 41 -4.16 -7.43 9.54
N ALA A 42 -2.83 -7.29 9.67
CA ALA A 42 -2.19 -5.99 9.85
C ALA A 42 -2.29 -5.14 8.58
N LEU A 43 -2.17 -5.75 7.39
CA LEU A 43 -2.34 -5.03 6.13
C LEU A 43 -3.79 -4.63 5.87
N GLU A 44 -4.76 -5.48 6.18
CA GLU A 44 -6.19 -5.11 6.10
C GLU A 44 -6.48 -3.91 7.01
N SER A 45 -5.96 -3.95 8.24
CA SER A 45 -6.09 -2.85 9.20
C SER A 45 -5.44 -1.55 8.69
N LEU A 46 -4.28 -1.66 8.05
CA LEU A 46 -3.57 -0.53 7.44
C LEU A 46 -4.42 0.10 6.32
N VAL A 47 -4.99 -0.72 5.44
CA VAL A 47 -5.85 -0.25 4.35
C VAL A 47 -7.08 0.47 4.90
N LEU A 48 -7.77 -0.14 5.88
CA LEU A 48 -8.95 0.46 6.53
C LEU A 48 -8.62 1.74 7.30
N LEU A 49 -7.46 1.80 7.95
CA LEU A 49 -6.99 3.02 8.60
C LEU A 49 -6.87 4.18 7.60
N HIS A 50 -6.19 3.96 6.47
CA HIS A 50 -6.06 4.99 5.44
C HIS A 50 -7.40 5.36 4.83
N HIS A 51 -8.30 4.40 4.60
CA HIS A 51 -9.67 4.68 4.18
C HIS A 51 -10.39 5.60 5.18
N SER A 52 -10.32 5.31 6.48
CA SER A 52 -10.93 6.14 7.55
C SER A 52 -10.37 7.57 7.60
N GLN A 53 -9.16 7.78 7.09
CA GLN A 53 -8.51 9.09 6.97
C GLN A 53 -8.82 9.81 5.65
N GLY A 54 -9.62 9.22 4.77
CA GLY A 54 -10.02 9.82 3.49
C GLY A 54 -9.04 9.58 2.33
N PHE A 55 -8.16 8.58 2.44
CA PHE A 55 -7.32 8.19 1.31
C PHE A 55 -8.14 7.45 0.25
N GLU A 56 -7.88 7.77 -1.02
CA GLU A 56 -8.53 7.10 -2.15
C GLU A 56 -7.76 5.84 -2.57
N ARG A 57 -6.45 5.83 -2.38
CA ARG A 57 -5.59 4.75 -2.88
C ARG A 57 -4.53 4.35 -1.87
N VAL A 58 -4.29 3.05 -1.78
CA VAL A 58 -3.17 2.48 -1.03
C VAL A 58 -2.39 1.57 -1.98
N LEU A 59 -1.09 1.81 -2.16
CA LEU A 59 -0.20 0.97 -2.96
C LEU A 59 0.83 0.33 -2.03
N LEU A 60 0.80 -1.01 -1.95
CA LEU A 60 1.69 -1.77 -1.09
C LEU A 60 2.64 -2.60 -1.97
N TYR A 61 3.94 -2.32 -1.86
CA TYR A 61 4.99 -2.93 -2.65
C TYR A 61 5.58 -4.10 -1.86
N PHE A 62 5.42 -5.31 -2.39
CA PHE A 62 5.92 -6.54 -1.79
C PHE A 62 7.26 -6.89 -2.45
N ASP A 63 8.33 -6.82 -1.66
CA ASP A 63 9.71 -7.02 -2.13
C ASP A 63 10.05 -8.50 -2.34
N ALA A 64 9.39 -9.40 -1.60
CA ALA A 64 9.55 -10.84 -1.74
C ALA A 64 8.21 -11.49 -2.15
N PRO A 65 7.63 -11.13 -3.32
CA PRO A 65 6.28 -11.54 -3.67
C PRO A 65 6.11 -13.05 -3.89
N ASP A 66 7.22 -13.77 -4.07
CA ASP A 66 7.26 -15.23 -4.22
C ASP A 66 7.49 -15.96 -2.88
N ASP A 67 7.70 -15.23 -1.77
CA ASP A 67 7.76 -15.82 -0.43
C ASP A 67 6.38 -16.36 -0.05
N PRO A 68 6.24 -17.67 0.25
CA PRO A 68 4.97 -18.25 0.69
C PRO A 68 4.34 -17.53 1.89
N GLY A 69 5.16 -16.94 2.76
CA GLY A 69 4.71 -16.14 3.90
C GLY A 69 4.09 -14.79 3.52
N GLU A 70 4.33 -14.28 2.31
CA GLU A 70 3.70 -13.05 1.80
C GLU A 70 2.43 -13.31 0.98
N ALA A 71 2.17 -14.55 0.57
CA ALA A 71 1.02 -14.89 -0.27
C ALA A 71 -0.33 -14.51 0.39
N GLU A 72 -0.51 -14.82 1.67
CA GLU A 72 -1.72 -14.43 2.42
C GLU A 72 -1.84 -12.92 2.59
N ALA A 73 -0.70 -12.23 2.78
CA ALA A 73 -0.64 -10.79 2.94
C ALA A 73 -0.99 -10.06 1.64
N ILE A 74 -0.51 -10.54 0.49
CA ILE A 74 -0.88 -10.06 -0.84
C ILE A 74 -2.37 -10.25 -1.08
N ALA A 75 -2.88 -11.46 -0.83
CA ALA A 75 -4.30 -11.77 -1.03
C ALA A 75 -5.22 -10.88 -0.19
N ALA A 76 -4.82 -10.57 1.04
CA ALA A 76 -5.55 -9.65 1.92
C ALA A 76 -5.67 -8.23 1.34
N VAL A 77 -4.60 -7.72 0.73
CA VAL A 77 -4.61 -6.40 0.07
C VAL A 77 -5.47 -6.42 -1.20
N GLU A 78 -5.38 -7.48 -2.01
CA GLU A 78 -6.13 -7.64 -3.26
C GLU A 78 -7.65 -7.68 -3.05
N ARG A 79 -8.13 -8.04 -1.85
CA ARG A 79 -9.56 -7.94 -1.47
C ARG A 79 -10.12 -6.52 -1.63
N PHE A 80 -9.26 -5.50 -1.52
CA PHE A 80 -9.63 -4.09 -1.64
C PHE A 80 -9.31 -3.50 -3.03
N GLU A 81 -8.91 -4.31 -4.01
CA GLU A 81 -8.55 -3.81 -5.36
C GLU A 81 -9.75 -3.23 -6.10
N ARG A 82 -10.92 -3.83 -5.90
CA ARG A 82 -12.16 -3.34 -6.50
C ARG A 82 -12.88 -2.44 -5.51
N PRO A 83 -13.22 -1.21 -5.92
CA PRO A 83 -13.99 -0.32 -5.08
C PRO A 83 -15.38 -0.91 -4.83
N ALA A 84 -15.66 -1.31 -3.59
CA ALA A 84 -16.99 -1.71 -3.15
C ALA A 84 -17.59 -0.56 -2.33
N PRO A 85 -18.81 -0.08 -2.63
CA PRO A 85 -19.47 0.90 -1.80
C PRO A 85 -19.82 0.25 -0.45
N THR A 86 -19.06 0.55 0.59
CA THR A 86 -19.41 0.20 1.96
C THR A 86 -20.22 1.33 2.57
N GLY A 87 -21.54 1.13 2.70
CA GLY A 87 -22.44 2.08 3.36
C GLY A 87 -23.04 3.17 2.44
N PRO A 88 -23.93 4.02 2.98
CA PRO A 88 -24.77 4.94 2.21
C PRO A 88 -24.01 6.08 1.49
N ASP A 89 -22.78 6.39 1.91
CA ASP A 89 -21.98 7.50 1.36
C ASP A 89 -20.73 7.03 0.59
N GLY A 90 -20.72 5.77 0.13
CA GLY A 90 -19.62 5.01 -0.49
C GLY A 90 -18.44 5.78 -1.06
N LEU A 91 -17.52 6.22 -0.19
CA LEU A 91 -16.19 6.66 -0.57
C LEU A 91 -15.30 5.43 -0.77
N LEU A 92 -14.76 5.34 -1.97
CA LEU A 92 -14.07 4.17 -2.51
C LEU A 92 -12.56 4.31 -2.27
N CYS A 93 -12.02 3.68 -1.22
CA CYS A 93 -10.59 3.43 -1.16
C CYS A 93 -10.28 2.14 -1.91
N THR A 94 -9.29 2.19 -2.79
CA THR A 94 -8.76 1.00 -3.48
C THR A 94 -7.37 0.70 -2.94
N ALA A 95 -7.08 -0.58 -2.72
CA ALA A 95 -5.71 -1.01 -2.41
C ALA A 95 -5.15 -1.85 -3.55
N ARG A 96 -3.86 -1.72 -3.84
CA ARG A 96 -3.17 -2.55 -4.82
C ARG A 96 -1.93 -3.15 -4.21
N ALA A 97 -1.83 -4.47 -4.26
CA ALA A 97 -0.57 -5.18 -4.05
C ALA A 97 0.27 -5.07 -5.32
N VAL A 98 1.44 -4.43 -5.22
CA VAL A 98 2.44 -4.38 -6.29
C VAL A 98 3.49 -5.43 -5.97
N ARG A 99 3.53 -6.48 -6.79
CA ARG A 99 4.53 -7.54 -6.68
C ARG A 99 5.84 -7.05 -7.32
N CYS A 100 6.87 -6.80 -6.51
CA CYS A 100 8.18 -6.36 -6.99
C CYS A 100 8.99 -7.57 -7.52
N THR A 101 8.52 -8.18 -8.60
CA THR A 101 9.24 -9.28 -9.25
C THR A 101 10.57 -8.80 -9.83
N GLU A 102 11.44 -9.74 -10.22
CA GLU A 102 12.70 -9.40 -10.89
C GLU A 102 12.50 -8.51 -12.14
N SER A 103 11.42 -8.72 -12.91
CA SER A 103 11.10 -7.84 -14.03
C SER A 103 10.74 -6.42 -13.59
N TRP A 104 10.05 -6.27 -12.47
CA TRP A 104 9.72 -4.97 -11.89
C TRP A 104 10.99 -4.26 -11.41
N TRP A 105 11.84 -4.95 -10.67
CA TRP A 105 13.13 -4.42 -10.20
C TRP A 105 14.04 -3.99 -11.35
N ARG A 106 14.11 -4.77 -12.43
CA ARG A 106 14.84 -4.40 -13.65
C ARG A 106 14.32 -3.10 -14.27
N GLU A 107 13.01 -2.91 -14.33
CA GLU A 107 12.41 -1.67 -14.82
C GLU A 107 12.66 -0.49 -13.87
N ALA A 108 12.55 -0.72 -12.56
CA ALA A 108 12.82 0.30 -11.53
C ALA A 108 14.27 0.79 -11.62
N ARG A 109 15.25 -0.13 -11.69
CA ARG A 109 16.68 0.19 -11.88
C ARG A 109 16.93 0.99 -13.16
N ARG A 110 16.23 0.66 -14.24
CA ARG A 110 16.37 1.36 -15.54
C ARG A 110 15.77 2.77 -15.54
N SER A 111 14.67 2.98 -14.82
CA SER A 111 13.84 4.19 -14.91
C SER A 111 14.06 5.19 -13.76
N SER A 112 14.43 4.70 -12.57
CA SER A 112 14.55 5.54 -11.39
C SER A 112 15.78 6.45 -11.45
N ARG A 113 15.56 7.71 -11.05
CA ARG A 113 16.61 8.73 -10.96
C ARG A 113 17.74 8.33 -10.00
N TYR A 114 17.45 7.51 -8.98
CA TYR A 114 18.44 7.14 -7.97
C TYR A 114 19.54 6.26 -8.57
N TYR A 115 19.17 5.26 -9.38
CA TYR A 115 20.13 4.42 -10.10
C TYR A 115 20.84 5.18 -11.21
N ARG A 116 20.12 6.03 -11.96
CA ARG A 116 20.71 6.82 -13.05
C ARG A 116 21.75 7.83 -12.57
N ARG A 117 21.65 8.29 -11.32
CA ARG A 117 22.52 9.32 -10.73
C ARG A 117 23.55 8.78 -9.76
N GLN A 118 23.82 7.47 -9.79
CA GLN A 118 24.81 6.83 -8.91
C GLN A 118 26.22 7.45 -9.00
N GLY A 119 26.57 8.12 -10.10
CA GLY A 119 27.84 8.82 -10.27
C GLY A 119 27.85 10.28 -9.82
N GLU A 120 26.72 10.82 -9.33
CA GLU A 120 26.64 12.20 -8.84
C GLU A 120 27.22 12.35 -7.42
N PRO A 121 27.57 13.57 -6.98
CA PRO A 121 28.22 13.80 -5.68
C PRO A 121 27.35 13.48 -4.45
N LEU A 122 26.04 13.34 -4.63
CA LEU A 122 25.10 13.06 -3.54
C LEU A 122 25.19 11.59 -3.12
N ASP A 123 25.68 11.35 -1.90
CA ASP A 123 25.89 10.01 -1.34
C ASP A 123 24.61 9.16 -1.36
N LEU A 124 23.43 9.78 -1.18
CA LEU A 124 22.13 9.11 -1.24
C LEU A 124 21.95 8.25 -2.51
N TYR A 125 22.45 8.70 -3.66
CA TYR A 125 22.34 7.93 -4.91
C TYR A 125 23.25 6.70 -4.89
N ARG A 126 24.46 6.80 -4.34
CA ARG A 126 25.38 5.67 -4.20
C ARG A 126 24.88 4.65 -3.19
N ASP A 127 24.40 5.12 -2.05
CA ASP A 127 23.93 4.27 -0.96
C ASP A 127 22.71 3.45 -1.39
N THR A 128 21.82 4.04 -2.18
CA THR A 128 20.66 3.33 -2.75
C THR A 128 21.08 2.16 -3.64
N VAL A 129 22.08 2.37 -4.52
CA VAL A 129 22.57 1.29 -5.41
C VAL A 129 23.31 0.22 -4.63
N ARG A 130 24.07 0.61 -3.61
CA ARG A 130 24.80 -0.33 -2.76
C ARG A 130 23.85 -1.26 -2.01
N LEU A 131 22.79 -0.73 -1.39
CA LEU A 131 21.80 -1.51 -0.66
C LEU A 131 21.04 -2.49 -1.55
N ASP A 132 20.87 -2.18 -2.84
CA ASP A 132 20.24 -3.08 -3.82
C ASP A 132 21.18 -4.22 -4.30
N SER A 133 22.49 -4.09 -4.06
CA SER A 133 23.51 -5.05 -4.50
C SER A 133 23.94 -6.05 -3.41
N GLU A 134 23.48 -5.85 -2.17
CA GLU A 134 23.78 -6.66 -0.97
C GLU A 134 22.66 -7.68 -0.71
#